data_AF-A0A450VWB8-F1
#
_entry.id   AF-A0A450VWB8-F1
#
_cell.length_a   1.000
_cell.length_b   1.000
_cell.length_c   1.000
_cell.angle_alpha   90.00
_cell.angle_beta   90.00
_cell.angle_gamma   90.00
#
_symmetry.space_group_name_H-M   'P 1'
#
loop_
_entity.id
_entity.type
_entity.pdbx_description
1 polymer ?
#
loop_
_entity_poly.entity_id
_entity_poly.type
_entity_poly.pdbx_seq_one_letter_code
_entity_poly.pdbx_strand_id
1 'polypeptide(L)'
;LRDKRHGGNLHTHLRCQKKRKKRYGAHERRGQLPNSVSIEERPAIVACRERLGDWELDTIIGKGHKQAIVSLTERTSRLSLISKVRTKGADEVEEAVLG
;
A
#
# COMPACT_ATOMS: atom_id res chain seq x y z
N LEU A 1 23.45 -19.93 5.10
CA LEU A 1 23.30 -21.23 5.79
C LEU A 1 24.66 -21.66 6.31
N ARG A 2 24.97 -21.33 7.56
CA ARG A 2 26.27 -21.63 8.20
C ARG A 2 26.41 -23.13 8.46
N ASP A 3 25.39 -23.74 9.06
CA ASP A 3 25.25 -25.19 9.26
C ASP A 3 25.52 -26.01 7.99
N LYS A 4 24.77 -25.75 6.91
CA LYS A 4 24.98 -26.42 5.61
C LYS A 4 26.40 -26.30 5.05
N ARG A 5 27.07 -25.15 5.25
CA ARG A 5 28.45 -24.93 4.78
C ARG A 5 29.47 -25.72 5.58
N HIS A 6 29.16 -26.04 6.84
CA HIS A 6 29.98 -26.88 7.72
C HIS A 6 29.57 -28.36 7.69
N GLY A 7 28.73 -28.79 6.74
CA GLY A 7 28.29 -30.18 6.60
C GLY A 7 27.21 -30.64 7.60
N GLY A 8 26.61 -29.72 8.36
CA GLY A 8 25.55 -30.04 9.31
C GLY A 8 24.19 -30.31 8.64
N ASN A 9 23.26 -30.89 9.41
CA ASN A 9 21.95 -31.36 8.94
C ASN A 9 20.78 -30.48 9.39
N LEU A 10 20.99 -29.41 10.17
CA LEU A 10 19.89 -28.59 10.69
C LEU A 10 19.06 -27.97 9.55
N HIS A 11 19.72 -27.62 8.44
CA HIS A 11 19.07 -27.04 7.27
C HIS A 11 18.06 -27.97 6.56
N THR A 12 18.07 -29.29 6.81
CA THR A 12 17.09 -30.24 6.24
C THR A 12 15.73 -30.16 6.94
N HIS A 13 15.68 -29.64 8.17
CA HIS A 13 14.45 -29.50 8.94
C HIS A 13 13.69 -28.19 8.63
N LEU A 14 14.21 -27.35 7.73
CA LEU A 14 13.54 -26.13 7.31
C LEU A 14 12.35 -26.45 6.40
N ARG A 15 11.22 -25.77 6.67
CA ARG A 15 9.96 -25.91 5.89
C ARG A 15 10.13 -25.72 4.38
N CYS A 16 11.08 -24.88 3.96
CA CYS A 16 11.36 -24.63 2.55
C CYS A 16 12.84 -24.88 2.25
N GLN A 17 13.12 -26.04 1.63
CA GLN A 17 14.47 -26.44 1.24
C GLN A 17 14.85 -25.99 -0.19
N LYS A 18 13.90 -25.39 -0.92
CA LYS A 18 14.11 -24.96 -2.32
C LYS A 18 15.05 -23.76 -2.36
N LYS A 19 15.99 -23.74 -3.32
CA LYS A 19 16.75 -22.52 -3.63
C LYS A 19 15.76 -21.40 -3.99
N ARG A 20 15.83 -20.27 -3.28
CA ARG A 20 15.05 -19.08 -3.61
C ARG A 20 15.37 -18.68 -5.04
N LYS A 21 14.39 -18.80 -5.94
CA LYS A 21 14.51 -18.27 -7.30
C LYS A 21 14.41 -16.75 -7.25
N LYS A 22 15.31 -16.04 -7.95
CA LYS A 22 15.16 -14.59 -8.17
C LYS A 22 13.88 -14.40 -8.97
N ARG A 23 12.96 -13.56 -8.48
CA ARG A 23 11.83 -13.10 -9.28
C ARG A 23 12.36 -12.01 -10.20
N TYR A 24 12.40 -12.28 -11.50
CA TYR A 24 12.55 -11.22 -12.49
C TYR A 24 11.26 -10.41 -12.47
N GLY A 25 11.35 -9.08 -12.31
CA GLY A 25 10.18 -8.23 -12.27
C GLY A 25 9.36 -8.38 -13.56
N ALA A 26 8.04 -8.37 -13.43
CA ALA A 26 7.17 -8.14 -14.59
C ALA A 26 7.24 -6.66 -14.98
N HIS A 27 7.06 -6.35 -16.26
CA HIS A 27 6.97 -4.97 -16.70
C HIS A 27 5.78 -4.29 -16.02
N GLU A 28 6.06 -3.19 -15.32
CA GLU A 28 5.04 -2.34 -14.70
C GLU A 28 4.19 -1.73 -15.82
N ARG A 29 2.86 -1.84 -15.73
CA ARG A 29 1.92 -1.34 -16.77
C ARG A 29 1.01 -0.22 -16.29
N ARG A 30 0.97 0.07 -14.99
CA ARG A 30 0.03 1.04 -14.40
C ARG A 30 0.57 2.47 -14.49
N GLY A 31 1.88 2.61 -14.72
CA GLY A 31 2.59 3.87 -14.61
C GLY A 31 2.85 4.27 -13.16
N GLN A 32 3.76 5.22 -12.98
CA GLN A 32 3.91 5.95 -11.72
C GLN A 32 3.01 7.18 -11.76
N LEU A 33 2.55 7.62 -10.58
CA LEU A 33 1.80 8.86 -10.46
C LEU A 33 2.73 10.03 -10.80
N PRO A 34 2.46 10.80 -11.87
CA PRO A 34 3.29 11.94 -12.23
C PRO A 34 3.27 12.97 -11.10
N ASN A 35 4.44 13.57 -10.83
CA ASN A 35 4.63 14.58 -9.78
C ASN A 35 4.26 14.11 -8.38
N SER A 36 4.36 12.80 -8.10
CA SER A 36 4.23 12.30 -6.73
C SER A 36 5.40 12.80 -5.88
N VAL A 37 5.07 13.54 -4.83
CA VAL A 37 6.02 13.98 -3.81
C VAL A 37 6.27 12.81 -2.86
N SER A 38 7.54 12.55 -2.54
CA SER A 38 7.89 11.46 -1.62
C SER A 38 7.26 11.73 -0.25
N ILE A 39 6.90 10.65 0.47
CA ILE A 39 6.44 10.78 1.87
C ILE A 39 7.55 11.41 2.73
N GLU A 40 8.81 11.17 2.39
CA GLU A 40 9.98 11.74 3.09
C GLU A 40 10.13 13.26 2.87
N GLU A 41 9.54 13.80 1.80
CA GLU A 41 9.60 15.23 1.47
C GLU A 41 8.44 16.02 2.08
N ARG A 42 7.55 15.37 2.83
CA ARG A 42 6.41 16.06 3.46
C ARG A 42 6.91 17.11 4.47
N PRO A 43 6.25 18.28 4.54
CA PRO A 43 6.55 19.28 5.55
C PRO A 43 6.46 18.69 6.97
N ALA A 44 7.40 19.05 7.85
CA ALA A 44 7.47 18.53 9.21
C ALA A 44 6.17 18.72 10.02
N ILE A 45 5.42 19.79 9.74
CA ILE A 45 4.11 20.07 10.36
C ILE A 45 3.07 18.95 10.17
N VAL A 46 3.16 18.15 9.09
CA VAL A 46 2.27 16.99 8.87
C VAL A 46 2.51 15.91 9.93
N ALA A 47 3.76 15.74 10.37
CA ALA A 47 4.11 14.77 11.39
C ALA A 47 3.64 15.21 12.80
N CYS A 48 3.59 16.52 13.05
CA CYS A 48 3.10 17.09 14.30
C CYS A 48 1.59 16.86 14.52
N ARG A 49 0.80 16.72 13.43
CA ARG A 49 -0.67 16.55 13.49
C ARG A 49 -1.38 17.68 14.25
N GLU A 50 -0.95 18.91 14.00
CA GLU A 50 -1.47 20.11 14.68
C GLU A 50 -2.38 20.95 13.78
N ARG A 51 -2.32 20.76 12.46
CA ARG A 51 -3.15 21.49 11.50
C ARG A 51 -4.29 20.61 10.97
N LEU A 52 -5.43 21.24 10.69
CA LEU A 52 -6.51 20.60 9.97
C LEU A 52 -6.25 20.64 8.46
N GLY A 53 -6.71 19.62 7.75
CA GLY A 53 -6.68 19.56 6.28
C GLY A 53 -5.60 18.63 5.71
N ASP A 54 -4.83 17.94 6.56
CA ASP A 54 -3.99 16.83 6.12
C ASP A 54 -4.85 15.56 6.05
N TRP A 55 -5.32 15.22 4.85
CA TRP A 55 -6.14 14.04 4.60
C TRP A 55 -5.30 12.87 4.08
N GLU A 56 -5.57 11.68 4.60
CA GLU A 56 -5.10 10.41 4.05
C GLU A 56 -6.24 9.73 3.29
N LEU A 57 -5.98 9.27 2.08
CA LEU A 57 -6.95 8.53 1.26
C LEU A 57 -6.44 7.11 1.04
N ASP A 58 -7.26 6.14 1.44
CA ASP A 58 -7.02 4.72 1.22
C ASP A 58 -8.13 4.11 0.33
N THR A 59 -7.78 3.06 -0.41
CA THR A 59 -8.75 2.29 -1.21
C THR A 59 -8.68 0.81 -0.83
N ILE A 60 -9.73 0.31 -0.19
CA ILE A 60 -9.87 -1.08 0.23
C ILE A 60 -10.52 -1.88 -0.90
N ILE A 61 -9.81 -2.85 -1.45
CA ILE A 61 -10.32 -3.68 -2.54
C ILE A 61 -10.93 -4.98 -1.97
N GLY A 62 -12.19 -5.23 -2.29
CA GLY A 62 -12.90 -6.43 -1.87
C GLY A 62 -12.48 -7.69 -2.65
N LYS A 63 -13.01 -8.83 -2.19
CA LYS A 63 -12.73 -10.15 -2.76
C LYS A 63 -13.01 -10.18 -4.27
N GLY A 64 -12.04 -10.69 -5.03
CA GLY A 64 -12.17 -10.84 -6.49
C GLY A 64 -12.20 -9.51 -7.25
N HIS A 65 -11.78 -8.40 -6.64
CA HIS A 65 -11.75 -7.06 -7.26
C HIS A 65 -13.11 -6.55 -7.75
N LYS A 66 -14.22 -7.08 -7.21
CA LYS A 66 -15.59 -6.75 -7.64
C LYS A 66 -16.20 -5.52 -6.96
N GLN A 67 -15.58 -5.05 -5.89
CA GLN A 67 -16.07 -3.94 -5.07
C GLN A 67 -14.88 -3.24 -4.44
N ALA A 68 -15.02 -1.95 -4.16
CA ALA A 68 -14.04 -1.20 -3.41
C ALA A 68 -14.70 -0.21 -2.44
N ILE A 69 -13.95 0.19 -1.43
CA ILE A 69 -14.32 1.21 -0.47
C ILE A 69 -13.21 2.24 -0.47
N VAL A 70 -13.57 3.51 -0.59
CA VAL A 70 -12.66 4.64 -0.42
C VAL A 70 -12.85 5.16 1.00
N SER A 71 -11.74 5.39 1.70
CA SER A 71 -11.76 6.02 3.02
C SER A 71 -10.84 7.23 3.03
N LEU A 72 -11.36 8.37 3.47
CA LEU A 72 -10.62 9.58 3.72
C LEU A 72 -10.57 9.84 5.21
N THR A 73 -9.38 9.98 5.76
CA THR A 73 -9.19 10.25 7.19
C THR A 73 -8.37 11.51 7.38
N GLU A 74 -8.93 12.47 8.11
CA GLU A 74 -8.21 13.67 8.52
C GLU A 74 -7.29 13.32 9.72
N ARG A 75 -6.00 13.64 9.61
CA ARG A 75 -4.97 13.09 10.52
C ARG A 75 -5.02 13.63 11.95
N THR A 76 -5.53 14.84 12.13
CA THR A 76 -5.54 15.59 13.39
C THR A 76 -6.80 15.26 14.20
N SER A 77 -7.97 15.55 13.65
CA SER A 77 -9.31 15.28 14.19
C SER A 77 -9.73 13.82 14.14
N ARG A 78 -9.10 12.99 13.28
CA ARG A 78 -9.50 11.59 13.01
C ARG A 78 -10.89 11.43 12.40
N LEU A 79 -11.49 12.51 11.90
CA LEU A 79 -12.72 12.43 11.11
C LEU A 79 -12.47 11.52 9.91
N SER A 80 -13.35 10.53 9.74
CA SER A 80 -13.24 9.56 8.65
C SER A 80 -14.51 9.57 7.81
N LEU A 81 -14.35 9.80 6.50
CA LEU A 81 -15.40 9.71 5.50
C LEU A 81 -15.17 8.42 4.71
N ILE A 82 -16.23 7.61 4.56
CA ILE A 82 -16.12 6.30 3.92
C ILE A 82 -17.23 6.21 2.87
N SER A 83 -16.84 5.87 1.64
CA SER A 83 -17.76 5.68 0.53
C SER A 83 -17.53 4.35 -0.17
N LYS A 84 -18.61 3.70 -0.58
CA LYS A 84 -18.56 2.46 -1.35
C LYS A 84 -18.56 2.81 -2.84
N VAL A 85 -17.56 2.31 -3.56
CA VAL A 85 -17.43 2.45 -5.02
C VAL A 85 -17.61 1.08 -5.69
N ARG A 86 -18.05 1.08 -6.95
CA ARG A 86 -18.25 -0.18 -7.70
C ARG A 86 -16.90 -0.76 -8.08
N THR A 87 -15.97 0.09 -8.50
CA THR A 87 -14.62 -0.27 -8.92
C THR A 87 -13.57 0.65 -8.30
N LYS A 88 -12.30 0.27 -8.45
CA LYS A 88 -11.14 1.08 -8.04
C LYS A 88 -10.66 2.04 -9.14
N GLY A 89 -11.50 2.30 -10.13
CA GLY A 89 -11.18 3.20 -11.24
C GLY A 89 -11.03 4.63 -10.76
N ALA A 90 -10.18 5.41 -11.44
CA ALA A 90 -9.91 6.80 -11.06
C ALA A 90 -11.20 7.64 -11.04
N ASP A 91 -12.01 7.55 -12.10
CA ASP A 91 -13.25 8.31 -12.24
C ASP A 91 -14.25 8.07 -11.09
N GLU A 92 -14.42 6.81 -10.68
CA GLU A 92 -15.32 6.47 -9.57
C GLU A 92 -14.78 6.92 -8.21
N VAL A 93 -13.45 6.85 -8.02
CA VAL A 93 -12.80 7.34 -6.80
C VAL A 93 -12.86 8.86 -6.74
N GLU A 94 -12.68 9.55 -7.85
CA GLU A 94 -12.78 11.01 -7.97
C GLU A 94 -14.18 11.49 -7.61
N GLU A 95 -15.23 10.90 -8.20
CA GLU A 95 -16.63 11.20 -7.87
C GLU A 95 -16.92 10.97 -6.38
N ALA A 96 -16.39 9.89 -5.79
CA ALA A 96 -16.59 9.62 -4.36
C ALA A 96 -15.87 10.61 -3.42
N VAL A 97 -14.87 11.33 -3.92
CA VAL A 97 -14.02 12.26 -3.14
C VAL A 97 -14.43 13.71 -3.33
N LEU A 98 -14.82 14.08 -4.56
CA LEU A 98 -15.08 15.45 -4.98
C LEU A 98 -16.55 15.72 -5.35
N GLY A 99 -17.34 14.67 -5.58
CA GLY A 99 -18.76 14.76 -5.97
C GLY A 99 -19.71 15.10 -4.84
#